data_AF-A0A822CAX4-F1
#
_entry.id   AF-A0A822CAX4-F1
#
_cell.length_a   1.000
_cell.length_b   1.000
_cell.length_c   1.000
_cell.angle_alpha   90.00
_cell.angle_beta   90.00
_cell.angle_gamma   90.00
#
_symmetry.space_group_name_H-M   'P 1'
#
loop_
_entity.id
_entity.type
_entity.pdbx_description
1 polymer ?
#
loop_
_entity_poly.entity_id
_entity_poly.type
_entity_poly.pdbx_seq_one_letter_code
_entity_poly.pdbx_strand_id
1 'polypeptide(L)'
;KQIINEEIREPDDEERFLHKSSTQNHQDNNNHNRIWPEQLWAYLISKTTTNCEQMTKLISYVYSIPCLNAFTEDVFSHMKHAWTCSRNAMSIETIAAELQIRLNCKVKCNEFFTFVQNQPELIKCARRLEKYSN
;
A
#
# COMPACT_ATOMS: atom_id res chain seq x y z
N LYS A 1 -45.74 11.32 12.61
CA LYS A 1 -45.74 10.75 11.25
C LYS A 1 -45.28 11.83 10.29
N GLN A 2 -44.06 11.73 9.77
CA GLN A 2 -43.70 12.03 8.38
C GLN A 2 -42.22 11.64 8.22
N ILE A 3 -42.04 10.52 7.53
CA ILE A 3 -40.75 9.98 7.09
C ILE A 3 -40.40 10.79 5.84
N ILE A 4 -39.21 11.39 5.82
CA ILE A 4 -38.68 12.06 4.65
C ILE A 4 -38.34 10.96 3.65
N ASN A 5 -39.02 10.97 2.51
CA ASN A 5 -38.71 10.09 1.38
C ASN A 5 -37.39 10.58 0.77
N GLU A 6 -36.28 9.92 1.08
CA GLU A 6 -35.06 10.05 0.28
C GLU A 6 -35.33 9.43 -1.09
N GLU A 7 -35.42 10.31 -2.07
CA GLU A 7 -35.50 10.00 -3.49
C GLU A 7 -34.22 9.25 -3.90
N ILE A 8 -34.37 7.97 -4.20
CA ILE A 8 -33.27 7.11 -4.67
C ILE A 8 -32.84 7.66 -6.03
N ARG A 9 -31.71 8.35 -6.06
CA ARG A 9 -31.07 8.82 -7.29
C ARG A 9 -30.54 7.61 -8.05
N GLU A 10 -31.05 7.37 -9.25
CA GLU A 10 -30.50 6.38 -10.18
C GLU A 10 -29.02 6.73 -10.44
N PRO A 11 -28.07 5.78 -10.27
CA PRO A 11 -26.65 6.05 -10.43
C PRO A 11 -26.31 6.32 -11.89
N ASP A 12 -25.49 7.37 -12.11
CA ASP A 12 -25.04 7.78 -13.44
C ASP A 12 -24.25 6.65 -14.14
N ASP A 13 -24.27 6.63 -15.47
CA ASP A 13 -23.70 5.55 -16.29
C ASP A 13 -22.22 5.24 -15.98
N GLU A 14 -21.46 6.21 -15.46
CA GLU A 14 -20.07 6.09 -15.02
C GLU A 14 -19.94 5.31 -13.71
N GLU A 15 -20.84 5.55 -12.75
CA GLU A 15 -20.93 4.82 -11.48
C GLU A 15 -21.40 3.38 -11.73
N ARG A 16 -22.28 3.20 -12.72
CA ARG A 16 -22.71 1.89 -13.21
C ARG A 16 -21.57 1.12 -13.91
N PHE A 17 -20.65 1.83 -14.55
CA PHE A 17 -19.44 1.25 -15.17
C PHE A 17 -18.42 0.82 -14.11
N LEU A 18 -18.21 1.63 -13.07
CA LEU A 18 -17.32 1.29 -11.94
C LEU A 18 -17.87 0.08 -11.17
N HIS A 19 -19.17 0.04 -10.89
CA HIS A 19 -19.77 -1.06 -10.14
C HIS A 19 -19.82 -2.38 -10.94
N LYS A 20 -19.93 -2.30 -12.28
CA LYS A 20 -19.77 -3.47 -13.17
C LYS A 20 -18.32 -3.97 -13.21
N SER A 21 -17.36 -3.07 -13.20
CA SER A 21 -15.93 -3.42 -13.15
C SER A 21 -15.56 -4.14 -11.84
N SER A 22 -16.28 -3.87 -10.75
CA SER A 22 -16.08 -4.56 -9.46
C SER A 22 -16.89 -5.85 -9.27
N THR A 23 -17.84 -6.20 -10.13
CA THR A 23 -18.69 -7.41 -9.95
C THR A 23 -18.75 -8.39 -11.13
N GLN A 24 -17.93 -8.23 -12.17
CA GLN A 24 -17.75 -9.26 -13.20
C GLN A 24 -16.39 -9.97 -13.09
N ASN A 25 -16.23 -10.75 -12.03
CA ASN A 25 -15.46 -12.00 -12.17
C ASN A 25 -16.41 -13.03 -12.75
N HIS A 26 -16.59 -12.98 -14.07
CA HIS A 26 -17.17 -14.11 -14.79
C HIS A 26 -16.27 -15.32 -14.49
N GLN A 27 -16.82 -16.36 -13.87
CA GLN A 27 -16.15 -17.64 -13.71
C GLN A 27 -15.91 -18.26 -15.09
N ASP A 28 -14.84 -17.84 -15.74
CA ASP A 28 -14.26 -18.58 -16.85
C ASP A 28 -13.58 -19.82 -16.28
N ASN A 29 -14.32 -20.92 -16.29
CA ASN A 29 -13.82 -22.27 -16.06
C ASN A 29 -12.90 -22.71 -17.23
N ASN A 30 -11.77 -22.03 -17.39
CA ASN A 30 -10.66 -22.50 -18.19
C ASN A 30 -9.43 -22.50 -17.31
N ASN A 31 -9.01 -23.72 -16.94
CA ASN A 31 -7.82 -24.03 -16.14
C ASN A 31 -6.54 -23.75 -16.95
N HIS A 32 -6.41 -22.54 -17.47
CA HIS A 32 -5.19 -22.04 -18.06
C HIS A 32 -4.39 -21.48 -16.89
N ASN A 33 -3.31 -22.15 -16.50
CA ASN A 33 -2.35 -21.64 -15.51
C ASN A 33 -1.82 -20.30 -16.02
N ARG A 34 -2.48 -19.19 -15.68
CA ARG A 34 -2.02 -17.84 -15.98
C ARG A 34 -0.83 -17.59 -15.07
N ILE A 35 0.36 -17.64 -15.67
CA ILE A 35 1.58 -17.20 -15.00
C ILE A 35 1.58 -15.68 -15.08
N TRP A 36 1.67 -15.02 -13.93
CA TRP A 36 1.73 -13.57 -13.90
C TRP A 36 3.07 -13.10 -14.50
N PRO A 37 3.11 -11.97 -15.24
CA PRO A 37 4.33 -11.48 -15.86
C PRO A 37 5.51 -11.38 -14.88
N GLU A 38 5.27 -10.92 -13.66
CA GLU A 38 6.29 -10.81 -12.60
C GLU A 38 6.87 -12.18 -12.22
N GLN A 39 6.03 -13.22 -12.15
CA GLN A 39 6.45 -14.58 -11.84
C GLN A 39 7.24 -15.18 -13.00
N LEU A 40 6.84 -14.91 -14.24
CA LEU A 40 7.56 -15.34 -15.42
C LEU A 40 8.96 -14.72 -15.48
N TRP A 41 9.06 -13.40 -15.28
CA TRP A 41 10.34 -12.70 -15.31
C TRP A 41 11.24 -13.11 -14.14
N ALA A 42 10.69 -13.27 -12.93
CA ALA A 42 11.45 -13.79 -11.79
C ALA A 42 11.99 -15.21 -12.08
N TYR A 43 11.16 -16.08 -12.67
CA TYR A 43 11.58 -17.42 -13.06
C TYR A 43 12.68 -17.37 -14.12
N LEU A 44 12.52 -16.58 -15.18
CA LEU A 44 13.51 -16.47 -16.25
C LEU A 44 14.86 -15.98 -15.71
N ILE A 45 14.88 -14.89 -14.93
CA ILE A 45 16.11 -14.37 -14.29
C ILE A 45 16.74 -15.42 -13.36
N SER A 46 15.93 -16.21 -12.65
CA SER A 46 16.45 -17.26 -11.76
C SER A 46 17.08 -18.44 -12.50
N LYS A 47 16.68 -18.67 -13.77
CA LYS A 47 17.14 -19.81 -14.59
C LYS A 47 18.24 -19.44 -15.57
N THR A 48 18.49 -18.15 -15.81
CA THR A 48 19.60 -17.72 -16.66
C THR A 48 20.94 -18.05 -16.01
N THR A 49 21.77 -18.81 -16.72
CA THR A 49 23.15 -19.13 -16.32
C THR A 49 24.13 -18.00 -16.62
N THR A 50 23.77 -17.13 -17.57
CA THR A 50 24.54 -15.94 -17.93
C THR A 50 24.14 -14.76 -17.06
N ASN A 51 25.12 -13.96 -16.62
CA ASN A 51 24.83 -12.73 -15.89
C ASN A 51 24.20 -11.69 -16.83
N CYS A 52 22.90 -11.44 -16.66
CA CYS A 52 22.12 -10.48 -17.43
C CYS A 52 21.84 -9.19 -16.63
N GLU A 53 22.88 -8.59 -16.05
CA GLU A 53 22.75 -7.42 -15.16
C GLU A 53 21.90 -6.27 -15.76
N GLN A 54 22.10 -5.94 -17.03
CA GLN A 54 21.37 -4.85 -17.69
C GLN A 54 19.87 -5.17 -17.83
N MET A 55 19.54 -6.43 -18.13
CA MET A 55 18.16 -6.89 -18.22
C MET A 55 17.50 -6.87 -16.84
N THR A 56 18.21 -7.33 -15.81
CA THR A 56 17.72 -7.28 -14.42
C THR A 56 17.45 -5.84 -13.99
N LYS A 57 18.32 -4.87 -14.33
CA LYS A 57 18.11 -3.45 -14.05
C LYS A 57 16.88 -2.90 -14.75
N LEU A 58 16.71 -3.21 -16.04
CA LEU A 58 15.55 -2.78 -16.82
C LEU A 58 14.24 -3.34 -16.24
N ILE A 59 14.21 -4.64 -15.96
CA ILE A 59 13.04 -5.31 -15.38
C ILE A 59 12.73 -4.73 -13.99
N SER A 60 13.75 -4.57 -13.14
CA SER A 60 13.60 -3.96 -11.81
C SER A 60 13.02 -2.54 -11.91
N TYR A 61 13.49 -1.75 -12.87
CA TYR A 61 12.97 -0.41 -13.12
C TYR A 61 11.50 -0.44 -13.53
N VAL A 62 11.13 -1.27 -14.51
CA VAL A 62 9.73 -1.40 -14.97
C VAL A 62 8.81 -1.81 -13.81
N TYR A 63 9.21 -2.79 -13.00
CA TYR A 63 8.41 -3.25 -11.86
C TYR A 63 8.44 -2.33 -10.64
N SER A 64 9.35 -1.34 -10.61
CA SER A 64 9.33 -0.29 -9.57
C SER A 64 8.23 0.74 -9.79
N ILE A 65 7.67 0.80 -11.00
CA ILE A 65 6.58 1.71 -11.35
C ILE A 65 5.26 1.02 -11.00
N PRO A 66 4.48 1.53 -10.04
CA PRO A 66 3.17 0.97 -9.74
C PRO A 66 2.26 1.14 -10.97
N CYS A 67 1.72 0.03 -11.49
CA CYS A 67 0.83 0.06 -12.66
C CYS A 67 -0.54 0.69 -12.38
N LEU A 68 -0.89 0.93 -11.11
CA LEU A 68 -2.22 1.32 -10.66
C LEU A 68 -2.16 2.43 -9.60
N ASN A 69 -3.16 3.32 -9.65
CA ASN A 69 -3.39 4.33 -8.61
C ASN A 69 -3.85 3.72 -7.28
N ALA A 70 -4.17 2.42 -7.23
CA ALA A 70 -4.57 1.75 -6.00
C ALA A 70 -3.56 1.92 -4.85
N PHE A 71 -2.25 1.99 -5.16
CA PHE A 71 -1.23 2.25 -4.14
C PHE A 71 -1.30 3.68 -3.59
N THR A 72 -1.53 4.68 -4.44
CA THR A 72 -1.67 6.07 -3.99
C THR A 72 -2.98 6.28 -3.25
N GLU A 73 -4.06 5.63 -3.69
CA GLU A 73 -5.34 5.59 -2.98
C GLU A 73 -5.21 4.96 -1.59
N ASP A 74 -4.44 3.88 -1.45
CA ASP A 74 -4.17 3.27 -0.15
C ASP A 74 -3.38 4.20 0.77
N VAL A 75 -2.36 4.89 0.24
CA VAL A 75 -1.63 5.94 0.96
C VAL A 75 -2.59 7.05 1.42
N PHE A 76 -3.47 7.53 0.55
CA PHE A 76 -4.44 8.59 0.88
C PHE A 76 -5.49 8.13 1.90
N SER A 77 -5.94 6.89 1.83
CA SER A 77 -6.84 6.29 2.82
C SER A 77 -6.20 6.25 4.20
N HIS A 78 -4.96 5.76 4.28
CA HIS A 78 -4.17 5.74 5.52
C HIS A 78 -3.88 7.15 6.04
N MET A 79 -3.55 8.08 5.13
CA MET A 79 -3.30 9.49 5.48
C MET A 79 -4.56 10.14 6.05
N LYS A 80 -5.72 9.92 5.43
CA LYS A 80 -7.00 10.45 5.90
C LYS A 80 -7.33 10.00 7.31
N HIS A 81 -7.02 8.75 7.66
CA HIS A 81 -7.18 8.24 9.02
C HIS A 81 -6.14 8.83 9.99
N ALA A 82 -4.89 9.03 9.56
CA ALA A 82 -3.84 9.60 10.42
C ALA A 82 -4.04 11.11 10.66
N TRP A 83 -4.57 11.84 9.69
CA TRP A 83 -4.75 13.30 9.65
C TRP A 83 -6.10 13.78 10.21
N THR A 84 -6.81 12.99 11.02
CA THR A 84 -8.08 13.47 11.62
C THR A 84 -7.81 14.44 12.78
N CYS A 85 -8.45 15.63 12.79
CA CYS A 85 -8.31 16.67 13.82
C CYS A 85 -8.54 16.19 15.26
N SER A 86 -9.21 15.06 15.47
CA SER A 86 -9.47 14.47 16.79
C SER A 86 -8.27 13.76 17.42
N ARG A 87 -7.24 13.41 16.64
CA ARG A 87 -6.14 12.51 17.08
C ARG A 87 -4.85 13.20 17.50
N ASN A 88 -4.93 14.50 17.81
CA ASN A 88 -3.81 15.46 17.94
C ASN A 88 -3.31 15.92 16.58
N ALA A 89 -3.21 17.24 16.38
CA ALA A 89 -2.66 17.85 15.17
C ALA A 89 -1.17 17.50 15.02
N MET A 90 -0.87 16.28 14.59
CA MET A 90 0.47 15.85 14.26
C MET A 90 0.99 16.67 13.10
N SER A 91 2.28 16.98 13.13
CA SER A 91 2.94 17.66 12.03
C SER A 91 2.93 16.77 10.77
N ILE A 92 3.05 17.40 9.60
CA ILE A 92 3.13 16.70 8.32
C ILE A 92 4.30 15.70 8.32
N GLU A 93 5.44 16.07 8.91
CA GLU A 93 6.60 15.20 9.00
C GLU A 93 6.31 13.94 9.82
N THR A 94 5.55 14.09 10.91
CA THR A 94 5.19 12.96 11.78
C THR A 94 4.24 12.00 11.05
N ILE A 95 3.26 12.55 10.33
CA ILE A 95 2.30 11.73 9.57
C ILE A 95 3.00 11.04 8.39
N ALA A 96 3.92 11.72 7.70
CA ALA A 96 4.73 11.11 6.66
C ALA A 96 5.59 9.95 7.20
N ALA A 97 6.24 10.13 8.35
CA ALA A 97 7.01 9.07 9.01
C ALA A 97 6.13 7.88 9.44
N GLU A 98 4.94 8.15 10.00
CA GLU A 98 3.96 7.11 10.36
C GLU A 98 3.53 6.31 9.12
N LEU A 99 3.21 6.98 8.02
CA LEU A 99 2.84 6.34 6.75
C LEU A 99 3.97 5.48 6.18
N GLN A 100 5.22 5.96 6.21
CA GLN A 100 6.37 5.19 5.76
C GLN A 100 6.51 3.89 6.54
N ILE A 101 6.35 3.92 7.86
CA ILE A 101 6.42 2.73 8.70
C ILE A 101 5.25 1.79 8.38
N ARG A 102 4.01 2.31 8.33
CA ARG A 102 2.81 1.49 8.10
C ARG A 102 2.81 0.79 6.73
N LEU A 103 3.24 1.48 5.68
CA LEU A 103 3.20 0.96 4.31
C LEU A 103 4.38 0.03 3.99
N ASN A 104 5.55 0.26 4.60
CA ASN A 104 6.76 -0.51 4.28
C ASN A 104 7.10 -1.59 5.32
N CYS A 105 6.58 -1.49 6.55
CA CYS A 105 6.83 -2.48 7.60
C CYS A 105 5.75 -3.56 7.59
N LYS A 106 6.07 -4.73 7.03
CA LYS A 106 5.19 -5.92 7.05
C LYS A 106 5.31 -6.75 8.33
N VAL A 107 6.02 -6.23 9.33
CA VAL A 107 6.29 -6.93 10.59
C VAL A 107 5.06 -6.85 11.47
N LYS A 108 4.61 -7.99 12.01
CA LYS A 108 3.48 -8.00 12.95
C LYS A 108 3.85 -7.25 14.23
N CYS A 109 2.87 -6.66 14.93
CA CYS A 109 3.15 -5.84 16.12
C CYS A 109 3.96 -6.59 17.21
N ASN A 110 3.72 -7.90 17.37
CA ASN A 110 4.47 -8.74 18.31
C ASN A 110 5.94 -8.92 17.90
N GLU A 111 6.20 -9.11 16.61
CA GLU A 111 7.55 -9.23 16.05
C GLU A 111 8.26 -7.87 16.02
N PHE A 112 7.51 -6.78 15.83
CA PHE A 112 8.05 -5.42 15.81
C PHE A 112 8.59 -5.02 17.18
N PHE A 113 7.92 -5.42 18.26
CA PHE A 113 8.42 -5.18 19.62
C PHE A 113 9.80 -5.82 19.82
N THR A 114 9.95 -7.09 19.45
CA THR A 114 11.24 -7.80 19.53
C THR A 114 12.29 -7.16 18.61
N PHE A 115 11.89 -6.73 17.41
CA PHE A 115 12.78 -6.00 16.50
C PHE A 115 13.33 -4.72 17.13
N VAL A 116 12.47 -3.89 17.74
CA VAL A 116 12.89 -2.65 18.41
C VAL A 116 13.78 -2.93 19.60
N GLN A 117 13.49 -3.96 20.40
CA GLN A 117 14.35 -4.36 21.54
C GLN A 117 15.78 -4.71 21.12
N ASN A 118 15.94 -5.30 19.94
CA ASN A 118 17.24 -5.65 19.38
C ASN A 118 17.98 -4.46 18.75
N GLN A 119 17.39 -3.26 18.73
CA GLN A 119 17.98 -2.04 18.16
C GLN A 119 18.20 -0.95 19.23
N PRO A 120 19.29 -1.04 20.02
CA PRO A 120 19.54 -0.12 21.13
C PRO A 120 19.69 1.34 20.68
N GLU A 121 20.25 1.60 19.50
CA GLU A 121 20.36 2.96 18.96
C GLU A 121 19.01 3.56 18.60
N LEU A 122 18.06 2.77 18.10
CA LEU A 122 16.70 3.23 17.82
C LEU A 122 15.99 3.66 19.11
N ILE A 123 16.11 2.85 20.17
CA ILE A 123 15.56 3.16 21.50
C ILE A 123 16.22 4.43 22.07
N LYS A 124 17.54 4.55 21.93
CA LYS A 124 18.29 5.72 22.37
C LYS A 124 17.81 6.99 21.65
N CYS A 125 17.63 6.94 20.33
CA CYS A 125 17.10 8.03 19.53
C CYS A 125 15.66 8.40 19.92
N ALA A 126 14.78 7.41 20.09
CA ALA A 126 13.39 7.64 20.52
C ALA A 126 13.30 8.29 21.91
N ARG A 127 14.28 8.02 22.80
CA ARG A 127 14.36 8.60 24.13
C ARG A 127 14.97 10.00 24.16
N ARG A 128 15.61 10.48 23.08
CA ARG A 128 16.18 11.83 23.06
C ARG A 128 15.07 12.86 23.15
N LEU A 129 15.17 13.71 24.17
CA LEU A 129 14.23 14.80 24.43
C LEU A 129 14.47 16.02 23.52
N GLU A 130 15.31 15.93 22.48
CA GLU A 130 15.56 17.00 21.52
C GLU A 130 14.26 17.53 20.89
N LYS A 131 13.20 16.71 20.83
CA LYS A 131 11.83 17.11 20.45
C LYS A 131 11.22 18.20 21.35
N TYR A 132 11.63 18.27 22.62
CA TYR A 132 11.11 19.19 23.64
C TYR A 132 12.13 20.26 24.06
N SER A 133 13.31 20.27 23.45
CA SER A 133 14.32 21.30 23.67
C SER A 133 13.94 22.57 22.88
N ASN A 134 12.94 23.29 23.39
CA ASN A 134 12.72 24.69 23.07
C ASN A 134 13.43 25.58 24.09
#